data_AF-A0A177WXU0-F1
#
_entry.id   AF-A0A177WXU0-F1
#
_cell.length_a   1.000
_cell.length_b   1.000
_cell.length_c   1.000
_cell.angle_alpha   90.00
_cell.angle_beta   90.00
_cell.angle_gamma   90.00
#
_symmetry.space_group_name_H-M   'P 1'
#
loop_
_entity.id
_entity.type
_entity.pdbx_description
1 polymer ?
#
loop_
_entity_poly.entity_id
_entity_poly.type
_entity_poly.pdbx_seq_one_letter_code
_entity_poly.pdbx_strand_id
1 'polypeptide(L)'
;MHRMSIIAMLIKDPTMDKNRLIKMAIVHDLAEAVVGDITPYSGVSKKDKQQRERDAMALFVENQGRSSEILEIQALWEEYEAGSTKEALLCKDIDKASLNFNFQAKSKLNPNS
;
A
#
# COMPACT_ATOMS: atom_id res chain seq x y z
N MET A 1 -4.89 2.58 -2.11
CA MET A 1 -4.45 3.61 -1.13
C MET A 1 -5.56 4.25 -0.26
N HIS A 2 -6.32 5.28 -0.66
CA HIS A 2 -7.22 6.04 0.27
C HIS A 2 -8.20 5.19 1.10
N ARG A 3 -8.84 4.18 0.50
CA ARG A 3 -9.79 3.29 1.21
C ARG A 3 -9.11 2.49 2.31
N MET A 4 -7.86 2.07 2.09
CA MET A 4 -7.10 1.29 3.06
C MET A 4 -6.73 2.14 4.27
N SER A 5 -6.35 3.41 4.07
CA SER A 5 -6.10 4.35 5.15
C SER A 5 -7.34 4.58 6.00
N ILE A 6 -8.52 4.69 5.38
CA ILE A 6 -9.80 4.78 6.12
C ILE A 6 -10.06 3.50 6.93
N ILE A 7 -9.82 2.31 6.35
CA ILE A 7 -9.96 1.04 7.08
C ILE A 7 -8.97 0.98 8.26
N ALA A 8 -7.72 1.40 8.05
CA ALA A 8 -6.70 1.49 9.11
C ALA A 8 -7.13 2.40 10.27
N MET A 9 -7.80 3.52 9.99
CA MET A 9 -8.35 4.40 11.03
C MET A 9 -9.37 3.71 11.93
N LEU A 10 -10.14 2.76 11.36
CA LEU A 10 -11.20 2.02 12.05
C LEU A 10 -10.69 0.88 12.93
N ILE A 11 -9.40 0.52 12.83
CA ILE A 11 -8.79 -0.52 13.67
C ILE A 11 -8.80 -0.09 15.14
N LYS A 12 -9.24 -0.97 16.03
CA LYS A 12 -9.38 -0.70 17.48
C LYS A 12 -8.38 -1.47 18.35
N ASP A 13 -7.46 -2.21 17.74
CA ASP A 13 -6.43 -2.95 18.47
C ASP A 13 -5.47 -1.97 19.19
N PRO A 14 -5.41 -1.96 20.53
CA PRO A 14 -4.54 -1.07 21.28
C PRO A 14 -3.06 -1.45 21.18
N THR A 15 -2.74 -2.64 20.68
CA THR A 15 -1.36 -3.11 20.48
C THR A 15 -0.76 -2.66 19.14
N MET A 16 -1.55 -1.96 18.31
CA MET A 16 -1.15 -1.45 17.01
C MET A 16 -0.77 0.03 17.05
N ASP A 17 0.32 0.39 16.37
CA ASP A 17 0.56 1.78 16.00
C ASP A 17 -0.30 2.15 14.79
N LYS A 18 -1.46 2.74 15.08
CA LYS A 18 -2.41 3.18 14.07
C LYS A 18 -1.83 4.25 13.13
N ASN A 19 -0.99 5.15 13.64
CA ASN A 19 -0.40 6.20 12.81
C ASN A 19 0.56 5.58 11.80
N ARG A 20 1.38 4.62 12.23
CA ARG A 20 2.26 3.84 11.35
C ARG A 20 1.45 3.08 10.31
N LEU A 21 0.39 2.38 10.70
CA LEU A 21 -0.47 1.62 9.79
C LEU A 21 -1.12 2.53 8.73
N ILE A 22 -1.61 3.72 9.12
CA ILE A 22 -2.19 4.68 8.18
C ILE A 22 -1.13 5.19 7.19
N LYS A 23 0.05 5.60 7.68
CA LYS A 23 1.16 6.05 6.83
C LYS A 23 1.57 4.95 5.83
N MET A 24 1.71 3.72 6.31
CA MET A 24 2.05 2.57 5.48
C MET A 24 0.99 2.31 4.39
N ALA A 25 -0.29 2.34 4.75
CA ALA A 25 -1.39 2.19 3.79
C ALA A 25 -1.43 3.29 2.72
N ILE A 26 -0.90 4.49 3.02
CA ILE A 26 -0.77 5.58 2.04
C ILE A 26 0.39 5.29 1.06
N VAL A 27 1.50 4.74 1.52
CA VAL A 27 2.74 4.64 0.71
C VAL A 27 3.02 3.27 0.10
N HIS A 28 2.28 2.22 0.47
CA HIS A 28 2.59 0.85 0.05
C HIS A 28 2.67 0.64 -1.48
N ASP A 29 1.80 1.30 -2.26
CA ASP A 29 1.80 1.24 -3.74
C ASP A 29 2.57 2.39 -4.40
N LEU A 30 3.38 3.16 -3.65
CA LEU A 30 4.04 4.35 -4.20
C LEU A 30 4.94 4.04 -5.41
N ALA A 31 5.55 2.86 -5.42
CA ALA A 31 6.38 2.39 -6.54
C ALA A 31 5.58 2.22 -7.85
N GLU A 32 4.28 1.91 -7.78
CA GLU A 32 3.41 1.72 -8.95
C GLU A 32 3.21 3.00 -9.77
N ALA A 33 3.42 4.18 -9.15
CA ALA A 33 3.42 5.44 -9.87
C ALA A 33 4.50 5.50 -10.97
N VAL A 34 5.57 4.70 -10.83
CA VAL A 34 6.67 4.60 -11.80
C VAL A 34 6.59 3.31 -12.60
N VAL A 35 6.38 2.16 -11.95
CA VAL A 35 6.45 0.85 -12.61
C VAL A 35 5.12 0.38 -13.21
N GLY A 36 4.02 1.06 -12.88
CA GLY A 36 2.65 0.63 -13.18
C GLY A 36 2.16 -0.51 -12.29
N ASP A 37 0.86 -0.82 -12.37
CA ASP A 37 0.25 -1.94 -11.64
C ASP A 37 0.68 -3.29 -12.27
N ILE A 38 1.68 -3.94 -11.65
CA ILE A 38 2.19 -5.24 -12.09
C ILE A 38 1.41 -6.36 -11.38
N THR A 39 0.36 -6.83 -12.05
CA THR A 39 -0.46 -7.96 -11.58
C THR A 39 0.19 -9.33 -11.86
N PRO A 40 -0.29 -10.43 -11.24
CA PRO A 40 0.15 -11.80 -11.56
C PRO A 40 -0.06 -12.20 -13.04
N TYR A 41 -0.95 -11.51 -13.76
CA TYR A 41 -1.23 -11.78 -15.18
C TYR A 41 -0.31 -11.01 -16.12
N SER A 42 0.50 -10.08 -15.61
CA SER A 42 1.41 -9.24 -16.40
C SER A 42 2.63 -10.01 -16.93
N GLY A 43 2.78 -11.30 -16.61
CA GLY A 43 3.89 -12.14 -17.08
C GLY A 43 5.26 -11.77 -16.50
N VAL A 44 5.30 -10.91 -15.47
CA VAL A 44 6.52 -10.48 -14.78
C VAL A 44 6.76 -11.39 -13.58
N SER A 45 7.99 -11.87 -13.41
CA SER A 45 8.32 -12.69 -12.24
C SER A 45 8.23 -11.86 -10.95
N LYS A 46 7.93 -12.50 -9.82
CA LYS A 46 7.89 -11.82 -8.52
C LYS A 46 9.21 -11.09 -8.20
N LYS A 47 10.34 -11.70 -8.56
CA LYS A 47 11.68 -11.12 -8.35
C LYS A 47 11.88 -9.86 -9.19
N ASP A 48 11.45 -9.89 -10.45
CA ASP A 48 11.58 -8.74 -11.36
C ASP A 48 10.64 -7.60 -10.95
N LYS A 49 9.40 -7.91 -10.53
CA LYS A 49 8.47 -6.93 -9.95
C LYS A 49 9.14 -6.22 -8.77
N GLN A 50 9.60 -7.00 -7.79
CA GLN A 50 10.26 -6.46 -6.60
C GLN A 50 11.51 -5.65 -6.91
N GLN A 51 12.28 -6.03 -7.93
CA GLN A 51 13.46 -5.25 -8.32
C GLN A 51 13.07 -3.92 -8.93
N ARG A 52 12.12 -3.91 -9.87
CA ARG A 52 11.62 -2.68 -10.49
C ARG A 52 11.04 -1.72 -9.46
N GLU A 53 10.28 -2.24 -8.49
CA GLU A 53 9.68 -1.41 -7.44
C GLU A 53 10.74 -0.82 -6.50
N ARG A 54 11.79 -1.58 -6.15
CA ARG A 54 12.93 -1.06 -5.40
C ARG A 54 13.65 0.05 -6.17
N ASP A 55 13.89 -0.14 -7.46
CA ASP A 55 14.55 0.86 -8.31
C ASP A 55 13.70 2.14 -8.39
N ALA A 56 12.37 2.01 -8.50
CA ALA A 56 11.43 3.14 -8.46
C ALA A 56 11.48 3.90 -7.13
N MET A 57 11.55 3.20 -5.99
CA MET A 57 11.68 3.84 -4.68
C MET A 57 13.05 4.52 -4.50
N ALA A 58 14.12 3.95 -5.04
CA ALA A 58 15.43 4.60 -5.04
C ALA A 58 15.42 5.90 -5.84
N LEU A 59 14.80 5.90 -7.03
CA LEU A 59 14.60 7.10 -7.85
C LEU A 59 13.72 8.14 -7.15
N PHE A 60 12.67 7.72 -6.45
CA PHE A 60 11.83 8.61 -5.64
C PHE A 60 12.68 9.36 -4.59
N VAL A 61 13.53 8.64 -3.86
CA VAL A 61 14.41 9.23 -2.83
C VAL A 61 15.45 10.16 -3.45
N GLU A 62 16.02 9.80 -4.59
CA GLU A 62 16.97 10.65 -5.32
C GLU A 62 16.33 11.97 -5.76
N ASN A 63 15.11 11.91 -6.31
CA ASN A 63 14.40 13.08 -6.85
C ASN A 63 13.85 14.01 -5.75
N GLN A 64 13.37 13.46 -4.63
CA GLN A 64 12.83 14.27 -3.53
C GLN A 64 13.91 14.75 -2.55
N GLY A 65 15.08 14.12 -2.56
CA GLY A 65 16.16 14.37 -1.60
C GLY A 65 16.06 13.49 -0.36
N ARG A 66 17.15 13.44 0.43
CA ARG A 66 17.33 12.49 1.54
C ARG A 66 16.97 13.08 2.90
N SER A 67 15.83 13.77 3.00
CA SER A 67 15.35 14.25 4.30
C SER A 67 14.88 13.07 5.18
N SER A 68 14.74 13.30 6.50
CA SER A 68 14.22 12.30 7.44
C SER A 68 12.85 11.78 7.04
N GLU A 69 11.99 12.63 6.49
CA GLU A 69 10.62 12.31 6.08
C GLU A 69 10.61 11.42 4.84
N ILE A 70 11.48 11.70 3.85
CA ILE A 70 11.59 10.86 2.65
C ILE A 70 12.15 9.48 2.99
N LEU A 71 13.13 9.41 3.91
CA LEU A 71 13.66 8.15 4.39
C LEU A 71 12.63 7.38 5.24
N GLU A 72 11.74 8.07 5.97
CA GLU A 72 10.61 7.42 6.66
C GLU A 72 9.66 6.75 5.65
N ILE A 73 9.32 7.44 4.55
CA ILE A 73 8.46 6.89 3.49
C ILE A 73 9.11 5.64 2.87
N GLN A 74 10.40 5.71 2.54
CA GLN A 74 11.13 4.56 2.01
C GLN A 74 11.10 3.38 3.00
N ALA A 75 11.40 3.63 4.28
CA ALA A 75 11.43 2.59 5.30
C ALA A 75 10.05 1.94 5.52
N LEU A 76 8.96 2.72 5.50
CA LEU A 76 7.60 2.20 5.59
C LEU A 76 7.24 1.31 4.40
N TRP A 77 7.66 1.70 3.20
CA TRP A 77 7.46 0.89 1.99
C TRP A 77 8.25 -0.42 2.06
N GLU A 78 9.52 -0.37 2.48
CA GLU A 78 10.36 -1.57 2.65
C GLU A 78 9.81 -2.54 3.71
N GLU A 79 9.31 -2.00 4.82
CA GLU A 79 8.65 -2.78 5.87
C GLU A 79 7.36 -3.44 5.37
N TYR A 80 6.55 -2.70 4.60
CA TYR A 80 5.38 -3.26 3.95
C TYR A 80 5.78 -4.42 3.04
N GLU A 81 6.75 -4.23 2.14
CA GLU A 81 7.19 -5.28 1.21
C GLU A 81 7.75 -6.52 1.93
N ALA A 82 8.51 -6.31 3.00
CA ALA A 82 9.05 -7.38 3.81
C ALA A 82 7.98 -8.12 4.64
N GLY A 83 6.88 -7.45 5.01
CA GLY A 83 5.87 -8.01 5.92
C GLY A 83 6.44 -8.30 7.31
N SER A 84 7.38 -7.48 7.78
CA SER A 84 8.21 -7.77 8.96
C SER A 84 7.56 -7.37 10.29
N THR A 85 6.49 -6.57 10.27
CA THR A 85 5.77 -6.10 11.47
C THR A 85 4.31 -6.48 11.42
N LYS A 86 3.64 -6.40 12.57
CA LYS A 86 2.20 -6.64 12.67
C LYS A 86 1.41 -5.62 11.83
N GLU A 87 1.87 -4.36 11.78
CA GLU A 87 1.29 -3.30 10.94
C GLU A 87 1.41 -3.66 9.46
N ALA A 88 2.57 -4.13 9.01
CA ALA A 88 2.78 -4.55 7.63
C ALA A 88 1.93 -5.74 7.23
N LEU A 89 1.84 -6.75 8.08
CA LEU A 89 0.97 -7.91 7.86
C LEU A 89 -0.50 -7.49 7.77
N LEU A 90 -0.97 -6.66 8.72
CA LEU A 90 -2.34 -6.15 8.69
C LEU A 90 -2.61 -5.26 7.48
N CYS A 91 -1.64 -4.43 7.06
CA CYS A 91 -1.77 -3.59 5.86
C CYS A 91 -1.94 -4.46 4.60
N LYS A 92 -1.19 -5.57 4.48
CA LYS A 92 -1.36 -6.53 3.37
C LYS A 92 -2.71 -7.24 3.42
N ASP A 93 -3.24 -7.53 4.60
CA ASP A 93 -4.57 -8.12 4.73
C ASP A 93 -5.68 -7.12 4.36
N ILE A 94 -5.52 -5.85 4.75
CA ILE A 94 -6.41 -4.76 4.34
C ILE A 94 -6.38 -4.59 2.81
N ASP A 95 -5.20 -4.63 2.19
CA ASP A 95 -5.03 -4.52 0.73
C ASP A 95 -5.83 -5.61 -0.01
N LYS A 96 -5.58 -6.89 0.35
CA LYS A 96 -6.33 -8.05 -0.17
C LYS A 96 -7.83 -7.94 0.06
N ALA A 97 -8.25 -7.50 1.24
CA ALA A 97 -9.67 -7.32 1.55
C ALA A 97 -10.29 -6.17 0.74
N SER A 98 -9.53 -5.12 0.45
CA SER A 98 -9.98 -3.94 -0.31
C SER A 98 -10.22 -4.26 -1.79
N LEU A 99 -9.45 -5.19 -2.36
CA LEU A 99 -9.67 -5.77 -3.70
C LEU A 99 -11.02 -6.50 -3.79
N ASN A 100 -11.41 -7.21 -2.74
CA ASN A 100 -12.71 -7.89 -2.63
C ASN A 100 -13.86 -6.94 -2.31
N PHE A 101 -13.57 -5.68 -2.00
CA PHE A 101 -14.55 -4.69 -1.58
C PHE A 101 -15.20 -4.01 -2.80
N ASN A 102 -15.73 -4.84 -3.70
CA ASN A 102 -16.49 -4.49 -4.88
C ASN A 102 -17.97 -4.89 -4.71
N PHE A 103 -18.84 -3.89 -4.92
CA PHE A 103 -20.29 -4.02 -5.21
C PHE A 103 -21.27 -4.56 -4.14
N GLN A 104 -21.62 -3.72 -3.16
CA GLN A 104 -23.00 -3.68 -2.61
C GLN A 104 -23.62 -2.27 -2.56
N ALA A 105 -22.92 -1.25 -3.07
CA ALA A 105 -23.43 0.13 -3.09
C ALA A 105 -24.17 0.49 -4.39
N LYS A 106 -23.81 -0.09 -5.55
CA LYS A 106 -24.49 0.26 -6.81
C LYS A 106 -25.94 -0.22 -6.87
N SER A 107 -26.31 -1.32 -6.20
CA SER A 107 -27.70 -1.78 -6.12
C SER A 107 -28.58 -0.96 -5.17
N LYS A 108 -27.98 -0.13 -4.30
CA LYS A 108 -28.72 0.73 -3.36
C LYS A 108 -28.78 2.20 -3.78
N LEU A 109 -27.96 2.62 -4.74
CA LEU A 109 -27.86 4.02 -5.16
C LEU A 109 -28.59 4.34 -6.48
N ASN A 110 -29.06 3.34 -7.23
CA ASN A 110 -29.96 3.54 -8.37
C ASN A 110 -31.08 2.48 -8.35
N PRO A 111 -32.23 2.77 -7.74
CA PRO A 111 -33.40 1.90 -7.82
C PRO A 111 -34.12 1.96 -9.18
N ASN A 112 -33.83 2.96 -10.03
CA ASN A 112 -34.64 3.33 -11.20
C ASN A 112 -33.83 3.68 -12.48
N SER A 113 -32.71 2.99 -12.76
CA SER A 113 -32.02 3.11 -14.06
C SER A 113 -31.86 1.76 -14.74
#